data_AF-A0A1T4LAF5-F1
#
_entry.id   AF-A0A1T4LAF5-F1
#
_cell.length_a   1.000
_cell.length_b   1.000
_cell.length_c   1.000
_cell.angle_alpha   90.00
_cell.angle_beta   90.00
_cell.angle_gamma   90.00
#
_symmetry.space_group_name_H-M   'P 1'
#
loop_
_entity.id
_entity.type
_entity.pdbx_description
1 polymer ?
#
loop_
_entity_poly.entity_id
_entity_poly.type
_entity_poly.pdbx_seq_one_letter_code
_entity_poly.pdbx_strand_id
1 'polypeptide(L)'
;MTNQETSAHSLNEYMKLSNNEFNEEEINCIIKNIFIADEYVKEESNNHDYSIQPLWNKDTVHNSKTAELAKQYFSTTVANKIGTYNREVDIEYSATKGFVFNTPCKYIHFNEYASGSDDSRDYVASMWFVSSELAWKKGQKENAYMYLGYALHPLQDKEAHGQIDRGEKYPAHTYIVGSNRHHADDETDWEWTNSNRNELKKVPGSRARYNATVSVTKTWLAKYSKIFT
;
A
#
# COMPACT_ATOMS: atom_id res chain seq x y z
N MET A 1 -5.36 30.99 19.54
CA MET A 1 -5.87 30.04 18.53
C MET A 1 -4.70 29.64 17.66
N THR A 2 -4.11 28.49 17.99
CA THR A 2 -2.95 27.95 17.28
C THR A 2 -3.41 27.24 16.00
N ASN A 3 -2.54 27.13 14.99
CA ASN A 3 -2.84 26.49 13.71
C ASN A 3 -3.34 25.03 13.80
N GLN A 4 -3.24 24.39 14.97
CA GLN A 4 -3.76 23.05 15.28
C GLN A 4 -5.29 23.02 15.50
N GLU A 5 -5.88 24.07 16.07
CA GLU A 5 -7.32 24.07 16.40
C GLU A 5 -8.18 24.29 15.14
N THR A 6 -7.68 25.10 14.20
CA THR A 6 -8.36 25.38 12.91
C THR A 6 -8.29 24.19 11.95
N SER A 7 -7.27 23.34 12.06
CA SER A 7 -7.06 22.16 11.21
C SER A 7 -7.85 20.94 11.71
N ALA A 8 -7.98 20.75 13.03
CA ALA A 8 -8.87 19.72 13.60
C ALA A 8 -10.36 19.99 13.31
N HIS A 9 -10.77 21.25 13.28
CA HIS A 9 -12.15 21.64 12.98
C HIS A 9 -12.56 21.35 11.52
N SER A 10 -11.64 21.58 10.57
CA SER A 10 -11.89 21.31 9.14
C SER A 10 -11.87 19.82 8.78
N LEU A 11 -11.09 18.99 9.50
CA LEU A 11 -11.08 17.54 9.30
C LEU A 11 -12.36 16.87 9.84
N ASN A 12 -12.88 17.34 10.99
CA ASN A 12 -14.14 16.84 11.55
C ASN A 12 -15.37 17.19 10.69
N GLU A 13 -15.37 18.35 10.03
CA GLU A 13 -16.39 18.67 9.03
C GLU A 13 -16.25 17.81 7.75
N TYR A 14 -15.02 17.47 7.34
CA TYR A 14 -14.75 16.64 6.16
C TYR A 14 -15.10 15.16 6.36
N MET A 15 -14.89 14.62 7.57
CA MET A 15 -15.24 13.24 7.93
C MET A 15 -16.75 13.02 8.05
N LYS A 16 -17.51 14.08 8.39
CA LYS A 16 -18.98 14.09 8.29
C LYS A 16 -19.49 14.07 6.85
N LEU A 17 -18.67 14.50 5.87
CA LEU A 17 -19.02 14.50 4.45
C LEU A 17 -18.68 13.18 3.73
N SER A 18 -17.83 12.32 4.32
CA SER A 18 -17.36 11.08 3.69
C SER A 18 -18.13 9.81 4.08
N ASN A 19 -19.18 9.92 4.90
CA ASN A 19 -20.08 8.81 5.29
C ASN A 19 -19.40 7.62 5.99
N ASN A 20 -18.17 7.77 6.50
CA ASN A 20 -17.47 6.74 7.25
C ASN A 20 -17.41 7.11 8.74
N GLU A 21 -18.02 6.29 9.59
CA GLU A 21 -18.03 6.46 11.05
C GLU A 21 -16.71 5.96 11.64
N PHE A 22 -15.68 6.81 11.64
CA PHE A 22 -14.45 6.54 12.40
C PHE A 22 -14.61 6.96 13.86
N ASN A 23 -14.07 6.16 14.78
CA ASN A 23 -14.06 6.49 16.20
C ASN A 23 -12.87 7.40 16.57
N GLU A 24 -12.94 8.01 17.76
CA GLU A 24 -11.99 9.03 18.20
C GLU A 24 -10.54 8.50 18.36
N GLU A 25 -10.35 7.20 18.60
CA GLU A 25 -9.03 6.57 18.66
C GLU A 25 -8.43 6.36 17.26
N GLU A 26 -9.25 5.97 16.29
CA GLU A 26 -8.85 5.86 14.87
C GLU A 26 -8.45 7.22 14.32
N ILE A 27 -9.22 8.26 14.63
CA ILE A 27 -8.92 9.65 14.24
C ILE A 27 -7.59 10.12 14.84
N ASN A 28 -7.32 9.81 16.11
CA ASN A 28 -6.06 10.16 16.75
C ASN A 28 -4.86 9.37 16.20
N CYS A 29 -5.07 8.14 15.74
CA CYS A 29 -4.06 7.35 15.04
C CYS A 29 -3.76 7.92 13.64
N ILE A 30 -4.79 8.35 12.89
CA ILE A 30 -4.66 9.04 11.59
C ILE A 30 -3.87 10.33 11.73
N ILE A 31 -4.23 11.17 12.70
CA ILE A 31 -3.56 12.44 12.96
C ILE A 31 -2.08 12.19 13.30
N LYS A 32 -1.79 11.22 14.19
CA LYS A 32 -0.40 10.87 14.51
C LYS A 32 0.37 10.36 13.29
N ASN A 33 -0.20 9.49 12.47
CA ASN A 33 0.50 8.93 11.30
C ASN A 33 0.69 9.96 10.16
N ILE A 34 -0.27 10.87 9.95
CA ILE A 34 -0.15 11.95 8.95
C ILE A 34 0.86 13.01 9.40
N PHE A 35 0.83 13.44 10.66
CA PHE A 35 1.78 14.44 11.17
C PHE A 35 3.21 13.88 11.32
N ILE A 36 3.37 12.62 11.72
CA ILE A 36 4.68 11.96 11.77
C ILE A 36 5.24 11.79 10.34
N ALA A 37 4.40 11.43 9.35
CA ALA A 37 4.85 11.34 7.97
C ALA A 37 5.28 12.70 7.39
N ASP A 38 4.55 13.79 7.67
CA ASP A 38 4.91 15.13 7.18
C ASP A 38 6.16 15.74 7.87
N GLU A 39 6.46 15.36 9.13
CA GLU A 39 7.70 15.76 9.80
C GLU A 39 8.91 14.92 9.38
N TYR A 40 8.76 13.61 9.15
CA TYR A 40 9.87 12.73 8.73
C TYR A 40 10.35 12.96 7.28
N VAL A 41 9.44 13.35 6.37
CA VAL A 41 9.77 13.63 4.95
C VAL A 41 10.79 14.76 4.78
N LYS A 42 11.04 15.58 5.82
CA LYS A 42 12.01 16.68 5.76
C LYS A 42 13.42 16.34 6.25
N GLU A 43 13.66 15.24 6.98
CA GLU A 43 14.95 15.01 7.64
C GLU A 43 15.80 13.85 7.08
N GLU A 44 15.23 12.83 6.42
CA GLU A 44 15.98 11.61 6.06
C GLU A 44 16.31 11.42 4.56
N SER A 45 16.36 12.48 3.75
CA SER A 45 16.86 12.38 2.36
C SER A 45 18.37 12.05 2.24
N ASN A 46 19.02 11.65 3.33
CA ASN A 46 20.44 11.35 3.38
C ASN A 46 20.67 9.97 3.99
N ASN A 47 21.13 9.05 3.12
CA ASN A 47 21.96 7.90 3.46
C ASN A 47 21.20 6.63 3.92
N HIS A 48 21.13 5.57 3.08
CA HIS A 48 21.78 4.27 3.35
C HIS A 48 21.40 3.12 2.39
N ASP A 49 22.33 2.17 2.35
CA ASP A 49 22.56 1.01 1.49
C ASP A 49 21.43 -0.05 1.47
N TYR A 50 21.23 -0.65 0.28
CA TYR A 50 20.08 -1.46 -0.14
C TYR A 50 20.34 -2.98 -0.16
N SER A 51 20.68 -3.57 0.97
CA SER A 51 20.77 -5.03 1.07
C SER A 51 19.99 -5.54 2.28
N ILE A 52 19.08 -6.50 2.04
CA ILE A 52 18.65 -7.63 2.90
C ILE A 52 17.12 -7.96 2.76
N GLN A 53 16.86 -9.19 2.26
CA GLN A 53 15.62 -10.03 2.20
C GLN A 53 14.68 -9.99 0.96
N PRO A 54 14.08 -11.16 0.57
CA PRO A 54 13.48 -11.40 -0.75
C PRO A 54 12.06 -10.81 -0.81
N LEU A 55 11.73 -9.87 -1.72
CA LEU A 55 11.74 -9.87 -3.19
C LEU A 55 10.51 -10.55 -3.81
N TRP A 56 9.34 -9.89 -3.69
CA TRP A 56 8.69 -9.50 -4.94
C TRP A 56 9.70 -8.60 -5.67
N ASN A 57 10.30 -9.17 -6.71
CA ASN A 57 11.55 -8.72 -7.33
C ASN A 57 11.63 -7.18 -7.41
N LYS A 58 12.54 -6.62 -6.60
CA LYS A 58 12.80 -5.21 -6.19
C LYS A 58 12.65 -4.15 -7.28
N ASP A 59 12.69 -4.53 -8.55
CA ASP A 59 12.58 -3.61 -9.69
C ASP A 59 11.40 -3.90 -10.63
N THR A 60 10.64 -4.98 -10.42
CA THR A 60 9.65 -5.47 -11.40
C THR A 60 8.22 -5.11 -11.05
N VAL A 61 7.58 -5.63 -9.99
CA VAL A 61 6.12 -5.47 -9.87
C VAL A 61 5.71 -4.09 -9.35
N HIS A 62 6.15 -3.70 -8.15
CA HIS A 62 5.79 -2.40 -7.57
C HIS A 62 6.49 -1.21 -8.24
N ASN A 63 7.40 -1.44 -9.20
CA ASN A 63 8.03 -0.37 -9.97
C ASN A 63 7.73 -0.50 -11.47
N SER A 64 8.49 -1.34 -12.17
CA SER A 64 8.44 -1.40 -13.63
C SER A 64 7.08 -1.81 -14.19
N LYS A 65 6.36 -2.74 -13.54
CA LYS A 65 5.03 -3.19 -13.94
C LYS A 65 3.97 -2.17 -13.57
N THR A 66 4.00 -1.60 -12.37
CA THR A 66 3.12 -0.47 -12.03
C THR A 66 3.30 0.68 -13.05
N ALA A 67 4.53 1.04 -13.40
CA ALA A 67 4.82 2.03 -14.42
C ALA A 67 4.35 1.60 -15.83
N GLU A 68 4.57 0.34 -16.22
CA GLU A 68 4.08 -0.22 -17.50
C GLU A 68 2.56 -0.13 -17.60
N LEU A 69 1.83 -0.47 -16.54
CA LEU A 69 0.38 -0.36 -16.46
C LEU A 69 -0.08 1.10 -16.50
N ALA A 70 0.61 1.99 -15.78
CA ALA A 70 0.28 3.41 -15.72
C ALA A 70 0.46 4.16 -17.06
N LYS A 71 1.34 3.69 -17.95
CA LYS A 71 1.51 4.27 -19.31
C LYS A 71 0.25 4.23 -20.17
N GLN A 72 -0.74 3.39 -19.84
CA GLN A 72 -2.04 3.37 -20.53
C GLN A 72 -2.92 4.58 -20.18
N TYR A 73 -2.60 5.28 -19.08
CA TYR A 73 -3.45 6.31 -18.49
C TYR A 73 -2.74 7.65 -18.29
N PHE A 74 -1.41 7.63 -18.19
CA PHE A 74 -0.57 8.78 -17.92
C PHE A 74 0.60 8.86 -18.90
N SER A 75 1.24 10.04 -19.01
CA SER A 75 2.48 10.17 -19.76
C SER A 75 3.57 9.27 -19.18
N THR A 76 4.55 8.86 -20.00
CA THR A 76 5.67 8.01 -19.57
C THR A 76 6.37 8.55 -18.32
N THR A 77 6.59 9.86 -18.25
CA THR A 77 7.22 10.51 -17.10
C THR A 77 6.40 10.34 -15.82
N VAL A 78 5.09 10.58 -15.88
CA VAL A 78 4.20 10.44 -14.73
C VAL A 78 4.04 8.97 -14.33
N ALA A 79 3.92 8.07 -15.31
CA ALA A 79 3.83 6.63 -15.07
C ALA A 79 5.07 6.09 -14.34
N ASN A 80 6.27 6.53 -14.73
CA ASN A 80 7.51 6.14 -14.05
C ASN A 80 7.59 6.68 -12.61
N LYS A 81 7.07 7.89 -12.35
CA LYS A 81 6.96 8.43 -10.98
C LYS A 81 6.04 7.58 -10.12
N ILE A 82 4.82 7.28 -10.61
CA ILE A 82 3.85 6.43 -9.89
C ILE A 82 4.46 5.07 -9.55
N GLY A 83 5.17 4.43 -10.50
CA GLY A 83 5.89 3.18 -10.24
C GLY A 83 7.02 3.34 -9.21
N THR A 84 7.79 4.43 -9.27
CA THR A 84 8.87 4.68 -8.30
C THR A 84 8.30 4.82 -6.88
N TYR A 85 7.24 5.61 -6.70
CA TYR A 85 6.58 5.81 -5.42
C TYR A 85 5.87 4.56 -4.91
N ASN A 86 5.30 3.75 -5.79
CA ASN A 86 4.71 2.47 -5.40
C ASN A 86 5.75 1.49 -4.82
N ARG A 87 6.99 1.51 -5.31
CA ARG A 87 8.12 0.78 -4.73
C ARG A 87 8.67 1.41 -3.45
N GLU A 88 8.59 2.72 -3.31
CA GLU A 88 9.09 3.42 -2.13
C GLU A 88 8.43 2.91 -0.84
N VAL A 89 7.16 2.47 -0.94
CA VAL A 89 6.46 1.80 0.16
C VAL A 89 7.21 0.58 0.68
N ASP A 90 7.76 -0.28 -0.18
CA ASP A 90 8.58 -1.44 0.22
C ASP A 90 9.86 -1.03 0.98
N ILE A 91 10.38 0.17 0.71
CA ILE A 91 11.66 0.65 1.23
C ILE A 91 11.45 1.33 2.59
N GLU A 92 10.48 2.25 2.64
CA GLU A 92 10.12 3.05 3.81
C GLU A 92 9.38 2.21 4.85
N TYR A 93 8.44 1.38 4.41
CA TYR A 93 7.55 0.59 5.27
C TYR A 93 7.86 -0.91 5.23
N SER A 94 9.11 -1.27 4.91
CA SER A 94 9.57 -2.64 4.73
C SER A 94 9.07 -3.62 5.80
N ALA A 95 8.27 -4.61 5.37
CA ALA A 95 7.82 -5.71 6.23
C ALA A 95 9.00 -6.48 6.84
N THR A 96 10.08 -6.69 6.09
CA THR A 96 11.31 -7.31 6.59
C THR A 96 11.91 -6.50 7.74
N LYS A 97 12.09 -5.19 7.57
CA LYS A 97 12.62 -4.35 8.64
C LYS A 97 11.68 -4.38 9.85
N GLY A 98 10.37 -4.38 9.61
CA GLY A 98 9.35 -4.59 10.64
C GLY A 98 9.53 -5.90 11.42
N PHE A 99 9.76 -7.00 10.72
CA PHE A 99 10.01 -8.31 11.32
C PHE A 99 11.32 -8.33 12.13
N VAL A 100 12.42 -7.86 11.54
CA VAL A 100 13.78 -7.92 12.14
C VAL A 100 13.93 -6.93 13.30
N PHE A 101 13.39 -5.72 13.15
CA PHE A 101 13.58 -4.60 14.09
C PHE A 101 12.33 -4.29 14.94
N ASN A 102 11.27 -5.09 14.82
CA ASN A 102 10.05 -5.00 15.64
C ASN A 102 9.33 -3.64 15.50
N THR A 103 9.18 -3.13 14.26
CA THR A 103 8.50 -1.84 13.98
C THR A 103 7.06 -2.02 13.46
N PRO A 104 6.16 -1.03 13.67
CA PRO A 104 4.72 -1.20 13.44
C PRO A 104 4.23 -1.03 11.98
N CYS A 105 5.08 -0.74 11.00
CA CYS A 105 4.70 -0.37 9.63
C CYS A 105 4.18 -1.53 8.73
N LYS A 106 3.80 -2.66 9.31
CA LYS A 106 3.55 -3.94 8.64
C LYS A 106 2.14 -4.11 8.02
N TYR A 107 1.17 -3.32 8.49
CA TYR A 107 -0.24 -3.45 8.08
C TYR A 107 -0.54 -2.86 6.70
N ILE A 108 0.47 -2.23 6.09
CA ILE A 108 0.47 -1.77 4.70
C ILE A 108 0.63 -2.97 3.75
N HIS A 109 1.34 -4.01 4.18
CA HIS A 109 1.58 -5.22 3.38
C HIS A 109 0.63 -6.38 3.75
N PHE A 110 0.28 -6.51 5.04
CA PHE A 110 -0.57 -7.59 5.55
C PHE A 110 -1.79 -7.06 6.30
N ASN A 111 -2.84 -7.87 6.41
CA ASN A 111 -4.02 -7.49 7.18
C ASN A 111 -3.74 -7.54 8.69
N GLU A 112 -3.89 -6.41 9.38
CA GLU A 112 -3.60 -6.28 10.82
C GLU A 112 -4.57 -7.04 11.72
N TYR A 113 -5.83 -7.21 11.31
CA TYR A 113 -6.86 -7.69 12.24
C TYR A 113 -6.97 -9.20 12.26
N ALA A 114 -6.93 -9.83 13.43
CA ALA A 114 -6.95 -11.29 13.54
C ALA A 114 -8.27 -11.96 13.08
N SER A 115 -9.43 -11.30 13.21
CA SER A 115 -10.71 -11.80 12.70
C SER A 115 -11.79 -10.72 12.64
N GLY A 116 -12.83 -10.91 11.81
CA GLY A 116 -14.08 -10.14 11.86
C GLY A 116 -14.06 -8.69 11.34
N SER A 117 -12.90 -8.06 11.30
CA SER A 117 -12.74 -6.67 10.82
C SER A 117 -12.39 -6.59 9.33
N ASP A 118 -12.64 -5.41 8.76
CA ASP A 118 -12.25 -5.01 7.40
C ASP A 118 -10.73 -5.08 7.21
N ASP A 119 -10.27 -5.22 5.96
CA ASP A 119 -8.85 -5.35 5.67
C ASP A 119 -8.11 -4.02 5.87
N SER A 120 -7.12 -3.99 6.77
CA SER A 120 -6.37 -2.75 7.09
C SER A 120 -5.75 -2.09 5.86
N ARG A 121 -5.44 -2.87 4.82
CA ARG A 121 -4.87 -2.38 3.57
C ARG A 121 -5.84 -1.53 2.75
N ASP A 122 -7.14 -1.84 2.80
CA ASP A 122 -8.16 -1.00 2.14
C ASP A 122 -8.24 0.38 2.80
N TYR A 123 -8.11 0.41 4.13
CA TYR A 123 -8.11 1.64 4.90
C TYR A 123 -6.88 2.51 4.60
N VAL A 124 -5.69 1.91 4.62
CA VAL A 124 -4.44 2.61 4.25
C VAL A 124 -4.52 3.16 2.82
N ALA A 125 -4.94 2.34 1.86
CA ALA A 125 -5.11 2.76 0.47
C ALA A 125 -6.05 3.97 0.37
N SER A 126 -7.17 3.93 1.10
CA SER A 126 -8.17 4.99 1.11
C SER A 126 -7.61 6.31 1.63
N MET A 127 -6.79 6.28 2.69
CA MET A 127 -6.13 7.49 3.21
C MET A 127 -5.20 8.11 2.17
N TRP A 128 -4.36 7.31 1.51
CA TRP A 128 -3.47 7.82 0.47
C TRP A 128 -4.21 8.30 -0.78
N PHE A 129 -5.31 7.65 -1.15
CA PHE A 129 -6.19 8.15 -2.21
C PHE A 129 -6.76 9.55 -1.88
N VAL A 130 -7.20 9.78 -0.65
CA VAL A 130 -7.66 11.10 -0.20
C VAL A 130 -6.52 12.13 -0.26
N SER A 131 -5.34 11.79 0.26
CA SER A 131 -4.15 12.65 0.22
C SER A 131 -3.75 12.99 -1.21
N SER A 132 -3.84 12.03 -2.12
CA SER A 132 -3.57 12.20 -3.55
C SER A 132 -4.50 13.23 -4.20
N GLU A 133 -5.82 13.13 -3.95
CA GLU A 133 -6.79 14.11 -4.46
C GLU A 133 -6.59 15.50 -3.86
N LEU A 134 -6.30 15.59 -2.56
CA LEU A 134 -6.05 16.86 -1.88
C LEU A 134 -4.80 17.56 -2.41
N ALA A 135 -3.70 16.81 -2.57
CA ALA A 135 -2.47 17.31 -3.18
C ALA A 135 -2.74 17.83 -4.60
N TRP A 136 -3.53 17.09 -5.39
CA TRP A 136 -3.89 17.50 -6.74
C TRP A 136 -4.65 18.84 -6.77
N LYS A 137 -5.67 18.98 -5.91
CA LYS A 137 -6.48 20.20 -5.76
C LYS A 137 -5.67 21.41 -5.32
N LYS A 138 -4.62 21.19 -4.51
CA LYS A 138 -3.68 22.24 -4.06
C LYS A 138 -2.58 22.56 -5.09
N GLY A 139 -2.59 21.93 -6.26
CA GLY A 139 -1.55 22.11 -7.28
C GLY A 139 -0.23 21.39 -6.99
N GLN A 140 -0.17 20.56 -5.95
CA GLN A 140 1.01 19.78 -5.56
C GLN A 140 1.07 18.48 -6.37
N LYS A 141 1.39 18.62 -7.67
CA LYS A 141 1.30 17.51 -8.64
C LYS A 141 2.20 16.33 -8.29
N GLU A 142 3.41 16.60 -7.78
CA GLU A 142 4.33 15.53 -7.38
C GLU A 142 3.77 14.70 -6.23
N ASN A 143 3.31 15.37 -5.18
CA ASN A 143 2.71 14.71 -4.02
C ASN A 143 1.46 13.91 -4.42
N ALA A 144 0.67 14.40 -5.38
CA ALA A 144 -0.48 13.68 -5.89
C ALA A 144 -0.08 12.35 -6.55
N TYR A 145 0.98 12.33 -7.34
CA TYR A 145 1.52 11.10 -7.96
C TYR A 145 2.16 10.17 -6.92
N MET A 146 2.83 10.74 -5.92
CA MET A 146 3.41 9.99 -4.80
C MET A 146 2.33 9.23 -4.03
N TYR A 147 1.31 9.92 -3.55
CA TYR A 147 0.23 9.29 -2.81
C TYR A 147 -0.59 8.31 -3.67
N LEU A 148 -0.71 8.54 -4.98
CA LEU A 148 -1.31 7.54 -5.88
C LEU A 148 -0.46 6.26 -5.93
N GLY A 149 0.86 6.39 -6.08
CA GLY A 149 1.78 5.25 -6.03
C GLY A 149 1.67 4.49 -4.70
N TYR A 150 1.63 5.23 -3.59
CA TYR A 150 1.51 4.65 -2.25
C TYR A 150 0.18 3.90 -2.09
N ALA A 151 -0.95 4.51 -2.50
CA ALA A 151 -2.27 3.90 -2.41
C ALA A 151 -2.42 2.58 -3.19
N LEU A 152 -1.74 2.44 -4.33
CA LEU A 152 -1.81 1.22 -5.13
C LEU A 152 -1.15 0.03 -4.43
N HIS A 153 -0.11 0.27 -3.64
CA HIS A 153 0.71 -0.77 -3.02
C HIS A 153 -0.08 -1.74 -2.11
N PRO A 154 -0.77 -1.28 -1.06
CA PRO A 154 -1.52 -2.16 -0.15
C PRO A 154 -2.64 -2.93 -0.86
N LEU A 155 -3.22 -2.38 -1.93
CA LEU A 155 -4.23 -3.09 -2.74
C LEU A 155 -3.62 -4.19 -3.60
N GLN A 156 -2.42 -3.97 -4.13
CA GLN A 156 -1.67 -4.99 -4.86
C GLN A 156 -1.31 -6.15 -3.92
N ASP A 157 -0.82 -5.84 -2.73
CA ASP A 157 -0.48 -6.80 -1.69
C ASP A 157 -1.70 -7.54 -1.14
N LYS A 158 -2.85 -6.86 -1.03
CA LYS A 158 -4.11 -7.53 -0.70
C LYS A 158 -4.43 -8.64 -1.69
N GLU A 159 -4.21 -8.41 -2.98
CA GLU A 159 -4.47 -9.43 -3.99
C GLU A 159 -3.38 -10.51 -4.04
N ALA A 160 -2.12 -10.13 -3.91
CA ALA A 160 -0.98 -11.04 -3.96
C ALA A 160 -0.87 -11.91 -2.69
N HIS A 161 -0.94 -11.30 -1.51
CA HIS A 161 -0.73 -11.97 -0.21
C HIS A 161 -2.02 -12.44 0.43
N GLY A 162 -3.20 -11.98 0.00
CA GLY A 162 -4.47 -12.44 0.55
C GLY A 162 -4.51 -12.22 2.05
N GLN A 163 -4.81 -13.26 2.83
CA GLN A 163 -4.84 -13.23 4.30
C GLN A 163 -3.68 -14.02 4.92
N ILE A 164 -2.58 -14.20 4.17
CA ILE A 164 -1.34 -14.72 4.73
C ILE A 164 -0.91 -13.80 5.89
N ASP A 165 -0.55 -14.42 7.00
CA ASP A 165 -0.07 -13.78 8.23
C ASP A 165 -0.99 -12.67 8.79
N ARG A 166 -2.29 -12.78 8.48
CA ARG A 166 -3.34 -11.92 9.04
C ARG A 166 -3.29 -11.94 10.57
N GLY A 167 -3.26 -10.77 11.20
CA GLY A 167 -3.26 -10.65 12.66
C GLY A 167 -1.94 -11.00 13.33
N GLU A 168 -0.92 -11.41 12.57
CA GLU A 168 0.35 -11.80 13.14
C GLU A 168 1.13 -10.58 13.64
N LYS A 169 1.71 -10.72 14.84
CA LYS A 169 2.58 -9.68 15.38
C LYS A 169 3.85 -9.54 14.52
N TYR A 170 4.30 -10.62 13.89
CA TYR A 170 5.51 -10.69 13.09
C TYR A 170 5.23 -11.52 11.81
N PRO A 171 4.58 -10.92 10.80
CA PRO A 171 4.33 -11.61 9.54
C PRO A 171 5.66 -12.01 8.89
N ALA A 172 5.74 -13.25 8.44
CA ALA A 172 6.96 -13.87 7.93
C ALA A 172 6.58 -14.90 6.86
N HIS A 173 6.04 -14.42 5.73
CA HIS A 173 5.65 -15.30 4.64
C HIS A 173 6.86 -15.92 3.93
N THR A 174 8.06 -15.35 4.10
CA THR A 174 9.26 -15.68 3.34
C THR A 174 9.99 -16.96 3.78
N TYR A 175 9.68 -17.53 4.95
CA TYR A 175 10.31 -18.81 5.37
C TYR A 175 9.51 -19.55 6.45
N ILE A 176 8.47 -20.30 6.05
CA ILE A 176 7.72 -21.19 6.94
C ILE A 176 7.88 -22.63 6.45
N VAL A 177 8.54 -23.47 7.25
CA VAL A 177 8.75 -24.89 6.94
C VAL A 177 7.41 -25.60 6.76
N GLY A 178 7.21 -26.23 5.60
CA GLY A 178 5.98 -26.95 5.28
C GLY A 178 4.82 -26.10 4.75
N SER A 179 5.05 -24.80 4.50
CA SER A 179 4.06 -23.89 3.91
C SER A 179 4.51 -23.35 2.56
N ASN A 180 3.55 -23.13 1.66
CA ASN A 180 3.78 -22.55 0.34
C ASN A 180 3.61 -21.03 0.32
N ARG A 181 3.39 -20.38 1.47
CA ARG A 181 3.14 -18.93 1.58
C ARG A 181 4.24 -18.06 0.98
N HIS A 182 5.48 -18.54 0.97
CA HIS A 182 6.61 -17.82 0.37
C HIS A 182 6.49 -17.65 -1.16
N HIS A 183 5.61 -18.43 -1.80
CA HIS A 183 5.25 -18.26 -3.20
C HIS A 183 4.16 -17.21 -3.42
N ALA A 184 3.77 -16.45 -2.38
CA ALA A 184 2.80 -15.37 -2.54
C ALA A 184 3.27 -14.33 -3.56
N ASP A 185 4.59 -14.21 -3.67
CA ASP A 185 5.33 -13.32 -4.56
C ASP A 185 5.57 -13.92 -5.97
N ASP A 186 5.15 -15.15 -6.25
CA ASP A 186 5.32 -15.72 -7.59
C ASP A 186 4.21 -15.24 -8.54
N GLU A 187 4.61 -14.72 -9.72
CA GLU A 187 3.68 -14.26 -10.77
C GLU A 187 2.83 -15.40 -11.35
N THR A 188 3.41 -16.61 -11.42
CA THR A 188 2.77 -17.78 -12.01
C THR A 188 2.71 -18.94 -11.01
N ASP A 189 2.00 -19.99 -11.36
CA ASP A 189 2.03 -21.31 -10.73
C ASP A 189 1.39 -21.46 -9.33
N TRP A 190 0.96 -20.39 -8.67
CA TRP A 190 0.47 -20.47 -7.29
C TRP A 190 -0.87 -19.79 -7.09
N GLU A 191 -1.80 -20.53 -6.49
CA GLU A 191 -3.18 -20.11 -6.27
C GLU A 191 -3.65 -20.43 -4.86
N TRP A 192 -4.72 -19.75 -4.43
CA TRP A 192 -5.32 -19.98 -3.12
C TRP A 192 -5.83 -21.41 -2.97
N THR A 193 -5.51 -22.05 -1.84
CA THR A 193 -6.06 -23.37 -1.48
C THR A 193 -7.54 -23.31 -1.15
N ASN A 194 -8.01 -22.18 -0.63
CA ASN A 194 -9.34 -21.97 -0.08
C ASN A 194 -9.80 -20.51 -0.24
N SER A 195 -11.06 -20.24 0.07
CA SER A 195 -11.66 -18.89 0.04
C SER A 195 -11.13 -17.94 1.10
N ASN A 196 -10.47 -18.46 2.15
CA ASN A 196 -9.85 -17.63 3.19
C ASN A 196 -8.53 -17.01 2.72
N ARG A 197 -7.97 -17.45 1.58
CA ARG A 197 -6.76 -16.89 0.95
C ARG A 197 -5.54 -16.84 1.89
N ASN A 198 -5.37 -17.83 2.75
CA ASN A 198 -4.30 -17.86 3.76
C ASN A 198 -3.22 -18.93 3.50
N GLU A 199 -3.35 -19.73 2.44
CA GLU A 199 -2.37 -20.75 2.06
C GLU A 199 -2.44 -21.02 0.55
N LEU A 200 -1.31 -21.44 -0.03
CA LEU A 200 -1.14 -21.61 -1.47
C LEU A 200 -0.98 -23.08 -1.90
N LYS A 201 -1.47 -23.37 -3.11
CA LYS A 201 -1.23 -24.63 -3.83
C LYS A 201 -0.61 -24.35 -5.19
N LYS A 202 0.21 -25.28 -5.65
CA LYS A 202 0.78 -25.24 -6.99
C LYS A 202 -0.28 -25.57 -8.04
N VAL A 203 -0.47 -24.67 -9.00
CA VAL A 203 -1.32 -24.78 -10.17
C VAL A 203 -0.52 -24.30 -11.39
N PRO A 204 0.21 -25.20 -12.08
CA PRO A 204 1.13 -24.83 -13.15
C PRO A 204 0.48 -23.96 -14.24
N GLY A 205 1.16 -22.89 -14.63
CA GLY A 205 0.74 -21.91 -15.64
C GLY A 205 -0.32 -20.91 -15.16
N SER A 206 -0.86 -21.06 -13.95
CA SER A 206 -1.88 -20.12 -13.46
C SER A 206 -1.29 -18.73 -13.22
N ARG A 207 -2.09 -17.70 -13.49
CA ARG A 207 -1.79 -16.28 -13.25
C ARG A 207 -2.97 -15.56 -12.58
N ALA A 208 -3.90 -16.28 -11.96
CA ALA A 208 -5.17 -15.68 -11.54
C ALA A 208 -4.96 -14.65 -10.43
N ARG A 209 -4.11 -14.94 -9.43
CA ARG A 209 -3.72 -13.95 -8.40
C ARG A 209 -3.04 -12.72 -9.01
N TYR A 210 -2.03 -12.91 -9.85
CA TYR A 210 -1.35 -11.81 -10.53
C TYR A 210 -2.31 -10.96 -11.37
N ASN A 211 -3.22 -11.59 -12.11
CA ASN A 211 -4.22 -10.88 -12.91
C ASN A 211 -5.19 -10.09 -12.03
N ALA A 212 -5.52 -10.55 -10.82
CA ALA A 212 -6.30 -9.79 -9.85
C ALA A 212 -5.56 -8.52 -9.40
N THR A 213 -4.27 -8.64 -9.05
CA THR A 213 -3.37 -7.49 -8.77
C THR A 213 -3.34 -6.49 -9.94
N VAL A 214 -3.17 -6.98 -11.17
CA VAL A 214 -3.19 -6.12 -12.37
C VAL A 214 -4.54 -5.42 -12.53
N SER A 215 -5.64 -6.14 -12.32
CA SER A 215 -6.99 -5.62 -12.45
C SER A 215 -7.29 -4.49 -11.46
N VAL A 216 -6.95 -4.67 -10.18
CA VAL A 216 -7.13 -3.63 -9.16
C VAL A 216 -6.26 -2.41 -9.46
N THR A 217 -5.01 -2.62 -9.89
CA THR A 217 -4.08 -1.54 -10.28
C THR A 217 -4.65 -0.70 -11.42
N LYS A 218 -5.08 -1.36 -12.51
CA LYS A 218 -5.67 -0.67 -13.67
C LYS A 218 -6.95 0.09 -13.32
N THR A 219 -7.79 -0.49 -12.45
CA THR A 219 -9.04 0.14 -12.01
C THR A 219 -8.78 1.51 -11.38
N TRP A 220 -7.82 1.59 -10.47
CA TRP A 220 -7.50 2.84 -9.78
C TRP A 220 -6.72 3.82 -10.64
N LEU A 221 -5.78 3.36 -11.47
CA LEU A 221 -5.10 4.22 -12.45
C LEU A 221 -6.09 4.88 -13.42
N ALA A 222 -7.07 4.11 -13.93
CA ALA A 222 -8.11 4.61 -14.82
C ALA A 222 -9.06 5.61 -14.13
N LYS A 223 -9.31 5.43 -12.83
CA LYS A 223 -10.09 6.38 -12.03
C LYS A 223 -9.31 7.69 -11.87
N TYR A 224 -8.04 7.60 -11.45
CA TYR A 224 -7.23 8.78 -11.13
C TYR A 224 -6.79 9.56 -12.37
N SER A 225 -6.65 8.94 -13.53
CA SER A 225 -6.38 9.68 -14.77
C SER A 225 -7.51 10.64 -15.16
N LYS A 226 -8.75 10.36 -14.71
CA LYS A 226 -9.90 11.27 -14.87
C LYS A 226 -9.95 12.36 -13.81
N ILE A 227 -9.38 12.13 -12.64
CA ILE A 227 -9.29 13.12 -11.56
C ILE A 227 -8.12 14.08 -11.85
N PHE A 228 -7.05 13.57 -12.43
CA PHE A 228 -5.82 14.30 -12.75
C PHE A 228 -5.90 15.03 -14.10
N THR A 229 -7.06 15.63 -14.37
CA THR A 229 -7.32 16.49 -15.53
C THR A 229 -7.27 17.96 -15.17
#